data_AF-A0AAN0SY74-F1
#
_entry.id   AF-A0AAN0SY74-F1
#
_cell.length_a   1.000
_cell.length_b   1.000
_cell.length_c   1.000
_cell.angle_alpha   90.00
_cell.angle_beta   90.00
_cell.angle_gamma   90.00
#
_symmetry.space_group_name_H-M   'P 1'
#
loop_
_entity.id
_entity.type
_entity.pdbx_description
1 polymer ?
#
loop_
_entity_poly.entity_id
_entity_poly.type
_entity_poly.pdbx_seq_one_letter_code
_entity_poly.pdbx_strand_id
1 'polypeptide(L)'
;MTSLQHKLFTRLNLANSTEVKFEELNTILFTFAHTIPFENLDVIASNTNTITMENLQNKILSRSRGGLCYELNTLFYYFLKDCGYDVQLALGTVYKNDINAWALENGHITIILNYDKVRYVIDVGIASLVPLVPVPFTGESVSSKNGTYRVRRKDTSKGNYVLERKDTNGEWKVCHAFYNRMIDEIVVNDVQKRVVEDEKSIFNKGPIAVKLTNSGHVSLTNTSLTEMIHGKKAKREITEDQYKELLYTLFAIEL
;
A
#
# COMPACT_ATOMS: atom_id res chain seq x y z
N MET A 1 20.26 13.39 7.50
CA MET A 1 18.81 13.08 7.47
C MET A 1 18.10 14.12 6.65
N THR A 2 17.33 13.71 5.64
CA THR A 2 16.54 14.62 4.80
C THR A 2 15.26 15.07 5.52
N SER A 3 14.58 16.10 4.98
CA SER A 3 13.25 16.51 5.47
C SER A 3 12.24 15.35 5.41
N LEU A 4 12.27 14.56 4.35
CA LEU A 4 11.37 13.43 4.17
C LEU A 4 11.57 12.37 5.26
N GLN A 5 12.81 11.96 5.52
CA GLN A 5 13.13 10.99 6.57
C GLN A 5 12.61 11.47 7.93
N HIS A 6 12.92 12.71 8.30
CA HIS A 6 12.49 13.27 9.58
C HIS A 6 10.96 13.30 9.73
N LYS A 7 10.25 13.78 8.69
CA LYS A 7 8.80 13.84 8.68
C LYS A 7 8.17 12.45 8.73
N LEU A 8 8.74 11.46 8.03
CA LEU A 8 8.21 10.09 8.06
C LEU A 8 8.41 9.46 9.44
N PHE A 9 9.61 9.52 10.04
CA PHE A 9 9.82 9.00 11.39
C PHE A 9 8.88 9.64 12.42
N THR A 10 8.70 10.97 12.32
CA THR A 10 7.74 11.70 13.15
C THR A 10 6.30 11.19 12.93
N ARG A 11 5.87 11.05 11.67
CA ARG A 11 4.53 10.55 11.33
C ARG A 11 4.29 9.13 11.84
N LEU A 12 5.32 8.29 11.84
CA LEU A 12 5.30 6.92 12.32
C LEU A 12 5.52 6.79 13.84
N ASN A 13 5.78 7.89 14.54
CA ASN A 13 6.17 7.90 15.95
C ASN A 13 7.37 6.95 16.23
N LEU A 14 8.36 6.97 15.35
CA LEU A 14 9.61 6.24 15.46
C LEU A 14 10.75 7.20 15.80
N ALA A 15 11.77 6.70 16.51
CA ALA A 15 12.98 7.48 16.75
C ALA A 15 13.66 7.81 15.41
N ASN A 16 14.11 9.05 15.27
CA ASN A 16 14.87 9.47 14.09
C ASN A 16 16.14 8.64 13.98
N SER A 17 16.39 8.08 12.80
CA SER A 17 17.68 7.45 12.47
C SER A 17 18.24 8.05 11.19
N THR A 18 19.55 8.27 11.16
CA THR A 18 20.27 8.66 9.93
C THR A 18 20.69 7.47 9.09
N GLU A 19 20.70 6.28 9.68
CA GLU A 19 21.10 5.03 9.04
C GLU A 19 20.02 3.99 9.32
N VAL A 20 19.22 3.67 8.31
CA VAL A 20 18.17 2.64 8.40
C VAL A 20 18.78 1.33 7.93
N LYS A 21 18.94 0.38 8.84
CA LYS A 21 19.44 -0.96 8.52
C LYS A 21 18.34 -1.82 7.93
N PHE A 22 18.72 -2.84 7.16
CA PHE A 22 17.75 -3.67 6.44
C PHE A 22 16.82 -4.41 7.41
N GLU A 23 17.34 -4.81 8.57
CA GLU A 23 16.59 -5.52 9.61
C GLU A 23 15.50 -4.64 10.25
N GLU A 24 15.66 -3.31 10.19
CA GLU A 24 14.70 -2.34 10.73
C GLU A 24 13.50 -2.13 9.78
N LEU A 25 13.61 -2.53 8.51
CA LEU A 25 12.54 -2.36 7.53
C LEU A 25 11.26 -3.07 7.96
N ASN A 26 11.33 -4.22 8.63
CA ASN A 26 10.15 -4.93 9.14
C ASN A 26 9.35 -4.06 10.12
N THR A 27 10.05 -3.39 11.04
CA THR A 27 9.44 -2.50 12.02
C THR A 27 8.85 -1.28 11.33
N ILE A 28 9.58 -0.68 10.39
CA ILE A 28 9.11 0.51 9.65
C ILE A 28 7.87 0.17 8.82
N LEU A 29 7.87 -0.94 8.08
CA LEU A 29 6.73 -1.41 7.27
C LEU A 29 5.52 -1.73 8.15
N PHE A 30 5.72 -2.40 9.28
CA PHE A 30 4.67 -2.65 10.26
C PHE A 30 4.05 -1.34 10.74
N THR A 31 4.87 -0.40 11.23
CA THR A 31 4.39 0.87 11.77
C THR A 31 3.72 1.74 10.71
N PHE A 32 4.23 1.73 9.47
CA PHE A 32 3.60 2.42 8.34
C PHE A 32 2.16 1.95 8.14
N ALA A 33 1.94 0.64 8.01
CA ALA A 33 0.62 0.08 7.76
C ALA A 33 -0.39 0.25 8.91
N HIS A 34 0.09 0.48 10.14
CA HIS A 34 -0.76 0.73 11.31
C HIS A 34 -1.08 2.22 11.54
N THR A 35 -0.31 3.10 10.89
CA THR A 35 -0.37 4.56 11.12
C THR A 35 -0.93 5.32 9.93
N ILE A 36 -0.47 5.00 8.72
CA ILE A 36 -0.84 5.69 7.49
C ILE A 36 -1.89 4.85 6.75
N PRO A 37 -3.12 5.35 6.60
CA PRO A 37 -4.20 4.58 5.99
C PRO A 37 -4.08 4.50 4.47
N PHE A 38 -4.63 3.44 3.91
CA PHE A 38 -4.96 3.35 2.50
C PHE A 38 -6.31 4.03 2.27
N GLU A 39 -6.41 5.03 1.40
CA GLU A 39 -7.65 5.78 1.17
C GLU A 39 -7.69 6.47 -0.20
N ASN A 40 -8.90 6.77 -0.70
CA ASN A 40 -9.15 7.39 -2.01
C ASN A 40 -9.92 8.73 -1.93
N LEU A 41 -9.94 9.40 -0.78
CA LEU A 41 -10.86 10.53 -0.55
C LEU A 41 -10.58 11.70 -1.50
N ASP A 42 -9.33 11.95 -1.87
CA ASP A 42 -8.99 12.99 -2.84
C ASP A 42 -9.47 12.66 -4.26
N VAL A 43 -9.56 11.37 -4.62
CA VAL A 43 -10.17 10.94 -5.89
C VAL A 43 -11.65 11.28 -5.90
N ILE A 44 -12.35 10.95 -4.80
CA ILE A 44 -13.79 11.22 -4.68
C ILE A 44 -14.08 12.72 -4.62
N ALA A 45 -13.22 13.49 -3.94
CA ALA A 45 -13.33 14.94 -3.86
C ALA A 45 -12.83 15.69 -5.12
N SER A 46 -12.37 14.98 -6.15
CA SER A 46 -11.74 15.59 -7.34
C SER A 46 -10.61 16.57 -7.00
N ASN A 47 -9.82 16.24 -5.98
CA ASN A 47 -8.75 17.07 -5.41
C ASN A 47 -7.38 16.35 -5.47
N THR A 48 -7.17 15.55 -6.51
CA THR A 48 -5.89 14.89 -6.74
C THR A 48 -4.83 15.90 -7.19
N ASN A 49 -3.58 15.64 -6.84
CA ASN A 49 -2.43 16.46 -7.24
C ASN A 49 -1.45 15.61 -8.04
N THR A 50 -0.56 16.25 -8.80
CA THR A 50 0.53 15.53 -9.46
C THR A 50 1.37 14.78 -8.42
N ILE A 51 1.71 13.53 -8.71
CA ILE A 51 2.55 12.72 -7.84
C ILE A 51 3.99 13.23 -7.91
N THR A 52 4.40 13.93 -6.85
CA THR A 52 5.75 14.45 -6.64
C THR A 52 6.13 14.26 -5.17
N MET A 53 7.44 14.22 -4.89
CA MET A 53 7.94 14.10 -3.51
C MET A 53 7.40 15.20 -2.59
N GLU A 54 7.23 16.42 -3.10
CA GLU A 54 6.68 17.56 -2.33
C GLU A 54 5.20 17.36 -1.99
N ASN A 55 4.38 17.05 -3.00
CA ASN A 55 2.94 16.86 -2.82
C ASN A 55 2.63 15.68 -1.90
N LEU A 56 3.39 14.59 -2.01
CA LEU A 56 3.24 13.43 -1.14
C LEU A 56 3.62 13.75 0.32
N GLN A 57 4.73 14.48 0.55
CA GLN A 57 5.09 14.92 1.90
C GLN A 57 4.04 15.87 2.50
N ASN A 58 3.49 16.78 1.70
CA ASN A 58 2.46 17.69 2.17
C ASN A 58 1.19 16.91 2.58
N LYS A 59 0.69 16.05 1.69
CA LYS A 59 -0.53 15.25 1.92
C LYS A 59 -0.35 14.25 3.08
N ILE A 60 0.57 13.31 2.94
CA ILE A 60 0.62 12.14 3.81
C ILE A 60 1.27 12.45 5.16
N LEU A 61 2.29 13.31 5.16
CA LEU A 61 3.08 13.59 6.38
C LEU A 61 2.64 14.87 7.08
N SER A 62 2.43 15.95 6.35
CA SER A 62 2.15 17.27 6.95
C SER A 62 0.67 17.43 7.32
N ARG A 63 -0.23 16.92 6.46
CA ARG A 63 -1.69 16.92 6.69
C ARG A 63 -2.21 15.60 7.27
N SER A 64 -1.31 14.68 7.64
CA SER A 64 -1.63 13.38 8.25
C SER A 64 -2.62 12.49 7.47
N ARG A 65 -2.73 12.67 6.15
CA ARG A 65 -3.62 11.86 5.30
C ARG A 65 -3.03 10.49 4.94
N GLY A 66 -3.82 9.68 4.25
CA GLY A 66 -3.38 8.44 3.64
C GLY A 66 -3.16 8.59 2.14
N GLY A 67 -3.35 7.51 1.39
CA GLY A 67 -3.39 7.53 -0.06
C GLY A 67 -3.58 6.16 -0.70
N LEU A 68 -3.58 6.12 -2.03
CA LEU A 68 -3.63 4.87 -2.80
C LEU A 68 -2.22 4.32 -3.04
N CYS A 69 -2.14 3.13 -3.66
CA CYS A 69 -0.88 2.41 -3.89
C CYS A 69 0.20 3.27 -4.59
N TYR A 70 -0.18 4.07 -5.59
CA TYR A 70 0.72 4.96 -6.32
C TYR A 70 1.22 6.15 -5.50
N GLU A 71 0.56 6.49 -4.38
CA GLU A 71 1.00 7.54 -3.45
C GLU A 71 1.86 6.93 -2.35
N LEU A 72 1.37 5.87 -1.71
CA LEU A 72 2.02 5.24 -0.56
C LEU A 72 3.35 4.60 -0.95
N ASN A 73 3.38 3.80 -2.02
CA ASN A 73 4.62 3.16 -2.47
C ASN A 73 5.61 4.17 -3.06
N THR A 74 5.15 5.26 -3.68
CA THR A 74 6.04 6.32 -4.19
C THR A 74 6.66 7.14 -3.06
N LEU A 75 5.90 7.47 -2.02
CA LEU A 75 6.44 8.12 -0.82
C LEU A 75 7.49 7.22 -0.14
N PHE A 76 7.18 5.93 0.00
CA PHE A 76 8.09 4.97 0.63
C PHE A 76 9.34 4.71 -0.22
N TYR A 77 9.21 4.73 -1.54
CA TYR A 77 10.34 4.70 -2.48
C TYR A 77 11.30 5.86 -2.24
N TYR A 78 10.80 7.10 -2.16
CA TYR A 78 11.66 8.26 -1.87
C TYR A 78 12.33 8.13 -0.50
N PHE A 79 11.61 7.63 0.51
CA PHE A 79 12.18 7.40 1.83
C PHE A 79 13.33 6.38 1.79
N LEU A 80 13.15 5.23 1.12
CA LEU A 80 14.21 4.23 0.98
C LEU A 80 15.41 4.77 0.20
N LYS A 81 15.16 5.56 -0.85
CA LYS A 81 16.21 6.23 -1.64
C LYS A 81 17.02 7.21 -0.80
N ASP A 82 16.36 8.02 0.03
CA ASP A 82 17.02 8.93 0.98
C ASP A 82 17.81 8.19 2.07
N CYS A 83 17.41 6.96 2.40
CA CYS A 83 18.16 6.06 3.28
C CYS A 83 19.36 5.39 2.58
N GLY A 84 19.59 5.65 1.29
CA GLY A 84 20.73 5.13 0.52
C GLY A 84 20.51 3.75 -0.10
N TYR A 85 19.28 3.22 -0.10
CA TYR A 85 18.98 1.94 -0.72
C TYR A 85 18.88 2.02 -2.25
N ASP A 86 19.29 0.94 -2.93
CA ASP A 86 19.06 0.75 -4.36
C ASP A 86 17.62 0.26 -4.61
N VAL A 87 16.73 1.21 -4.88
CA VAL A 87 15.30 0.97 -5.09
C VAL A 87 14.82 1.48 -6.44
N GLN A 88 13.79 0.81 -6.96
CA GLN A 88 13.04 1.24 -8.14
C GLN A 88 11.53 1.00 -7.93
N LEU A 89 10.71 1.78 -8.64
CA LEU A 89 9.28 1.51 -8.76
C LEU A 89 9.03 0.48 -9.87
N ALA A 90 7.98 -0.31 -9.71
CA ALA A 90 7.52 -1.28 -10.69
C ALA A 90 5.99 -1.25 -10.85
N LEU A 91 5.55 -1.43 -12.09
CA LEU A 91 4.14 -1.43 -12.46
C LEU A 91 3.54 -2.83 -12.34
N GLY A 92 2.33 -2.89 -11.79
CA GLY A 92 1.60 -4.13 -11.59
C GLY A 92 0.09 -4.01 -11.77
N THR A 93 -0.57 -5.15 -11.69
CA THR A 93 -2.03 -5.28 -11.75
C THR A 93 -2.50 -6.21 -10.64
N VAL A 94 -3.42 -5.73 -9.80
CA VAL A 94 -4.01 -6.51 -8.71
C VAL A 94 -4.88 -7.64 -9.26
N TYR A 95 -4.87 -8.80 -8.62
CA TYR A 95 -5.75 -9.91 -8.92
C TYR A 95 -6.85 -10.05 -7.87
N LYS A 96 -8.10 -10.10 -8.33
CA LYS A 96 -9.29 -10.28 -7.49
C LYS A 96 -9.66 -11.77 -7.47
N ASN A 97 -9.15 -12.49 -6.47
CA ASN A 97 -9.32 -13.94 -6.36
C ASN A 97 -10.78 -14.37 -6.15
N ASP A 98 -11.60 -13.53 -5.54
CA ASP A 98 -13.03 -13.76 -5.29
C ASP A 98 -13.87 -13.85 -6.56
N ILE A 99 -13.49 -13.08 -7.59
CA ILE A 99 -14.17 -13.08 -8.90
C ILE A 99 -13.28 -13.61 -10.04
N ASN A 100 -12.11 -14.16 -9.69
CA ASN A 100 -11.15 -14.76 -10.62
C ASN A 100 -10.75 -13.82 -11.78
N ALA A 101 -10.58 -12.52 -11.51
CA ALA A 101 -10.36 -11.50 -12.53
C ALA A 101 -9.23 -10.51 -12.18
N TRP A 102 -8.59 -9.95 -13.20
CA TRP A 102 -7.67 -8.83 -13.02
C TRP A 102 -8.44 -7.55 -12.72
N ALA A 103 -7.90 -6.72 -11.82
CA ALA A 103 -8.40 -5.37 -11.57
C ALA A 103 -8.01 -4.42 -12.73
N LEU A 104 -8.12 -3.12 -12.49
CA LEU A 104 -7.67 -2.09 -13.43
C LEU A 104 -6.24 -2.39 -13.89
N GLU A 105 -6.08 -2.53 -15.21
CA GLU A 105 -4.80 -2.86 -15.82
C GLU A 105 -3.77 -1.77 -15.53
N ASN A 106 -2.57 -2.19 -15.13
CA ASN A 106 -1.49 -1.30 -14.73
C ASN A 106 -1.92 -0.33 -13.60
N GLY A 107 -2.86 -0.73 -12.76
CA GLY A 107 -3.43 0.08 -11.68
C GLY A 107 -2.69 -0.01 -10.34
N HIS A 108 -1.56 -0.72 -10.27
CA HIS A 108 -0.80 -0.91 -9.02
C HIS A 108 0.67 -0.53 -9.19
N ILE A 109 1.23 0.10 -8.16
CA ILE A 109 2.66 0.38 -8.04
C ILE A 109 3.20 -0.46 -6.90
N THR A 110 4.37 -1.06 -7.06
CA THR A 110 5.14 -1.73 -6.01
C THR A 110 6.60 -1.27 -6.07
N ILE A 111 7.41 -1.61 -5.07
CA ILE A 111 8.84 -1.23 -5.02
C ILE A 111 9.68 -2.49 -5.13
N ILE A 112 10.78 -2.40 -5.88
CA ILE A 112 11.82 -3.43 -5.94
C ILE A 112 13.07 -2.85 -5.30
N LEU A 113 13.53 -3.51 -4.24
CA LEU A 113 14.76 -3.19 -3.51
C LEU A 113 15.84 -4.20 -3.89
N ASN A 114 17.03 -3.74 -4.26
CA ASN A 114 18.23 -4.58 -4.35
C ASN A 114 19.04 -4.41 -3.05
N TYR A 115 19.32 -5.51 -2.36
CA TYR A 115 20.13 -5.52 -1.14
C TYR A 115 20.90 -6.83 -1.07
N ASP A 116 22.20 -6.75 -0.80
CA ASP A 116 23.12 -7.90 -0.72
C ASP A 116 22.96 -8.92 -1.87
N LYS A 117 22.94 -8.42 -3.12
CA LYS A 117 22.75 -9.21 -4.37
C LYS A 117 21.41 -9.93 -4.49
N VAL A 118 20.47 -9.69 -3.58
CA VAL A 118 19.10 -10.22 -3.61
C VAL A 118 18.12 -9.09 -3.91
N ARG A 119 17.05 -9.42 -4.65
CA ARG A 119 15.93 -8.51 -4.87
C ARG A 119 14.79 -8.82 -3.93
N TYR A 120 14.12 -7.77 -3.48
CA TYR A 120 12.96 -7.85 -2.59
C TYR A 120 11.81 -7.01 -3.16
N VAL A 121 10.59 -7.52 -3.06
CA VAL A 121 9.38 -6.71 -3.18
C VAL A 121 9.15 -6.01 -1.84
N ILE A 122 8.97 -4.70 -1.89
CA ILE A 122 8.47 -3.88 -0.80
C ILE A 122 7.11 -3.32 -1.23
N ASP A 123 6.08 -3.49 -0.40
CA ASP A 123 4.75 -2.97 -0.68
C ASP A 123 4.06 -2.49 0.61
N VAL A 124 3.74 -1.20 0.65
CA VAL A 124 2.94 -0.54 1.69
C VAL A 124 1.60 -0.03 1.14
N GLY A 125 1.29 -0.34 -0.12
CA GLY A 125 0.21 0.28 -0.89
C GLY A 125 -0.94 -0.66 -1.29
N ILE A 126 -0.83 -1.97 -1.08
CA ILE A 126 -1.89 -2.95 -1.42
C ILE A 126 -2.96 -3.12 -0.31
N ALA A 127 -3.34 -2.02 0.34
CA ALA A 127 -4.34 -1.97 1.41
C ALA A 127 -4.09 -3.01 2.53
N SER A 128 -5.06 -3.86 2.86
CA SER A 128 -4.93 -4.86 3.93
C SER A 128 -4.07 -6.08 3.56
N LEU A 129 -3.57 -6.17 2.33
CA LEU A 129 -2.75 -7.29 1.86
C LEU A 129 -1.24 -7.05 2.00
N VAL A 130 -0.80 -5.89 2.51
CA VAL A 130 0.63 -5.53 2.60
C VAL A 130 1.46 -6.58 3.36
N PRO A 131 2.65 -6.98 2.88
CA PRO A 131 3.44 -8.05 3.50
C PRO A 131 3.99 -7.73 4.89
N LEU A 132 4.24 -6.45 5.19
CA LEU A 132 4.92 -5.96 6.41
C LEU A 132 6.39 -6.39 6.58
N VAL A 133 6.96 -7.07 5.59
CA VAL A 133 8.34 -7.52 5.53
C VAL A 133 8.82 -7.47 4.07
N PRO A 134 10.12 -7.27 3.79
CA PRO A 134 10.67 -7.47 2.46
C PRO A 134 10.46 -8.91 1.97
N VAL A 135 9.91 -9.08 0.77
CA VAL A 135 9.62 -10.42 0.21
C VAL A 135 10.67 -10.75 -0.87
N PRO A 136 11.54 -11.74 -0.67
CA PRO A 136 12.65 -12.01 -1.59
C PRO A 136 12.16 -12.61 -2.92
N PHE A 137 12.87 -12.27 -4.01
CA PHE A 137 12.65 -12.85 -5.35
C PHE A 137 13.16 -14.30 -5.46
N THR A 138 13.79 -14.84 -4.41
CA THR A 138 14.34 -16.21 -4.36
C THR A 138 13.26 -17.29 -4.48
N GLY A 139 11.99 -16.94 -4.27
CA GLY A 139 10.88 -17.89 -4.24
C GLY A 139 10.55 -18.43 -2.86
N GLU A 140 11.40 -18.13 -1.87
CA GLU A 140 11.18 -18.46 -0.47
C GLU A 140 9.98 -17.68 0.08
N SER A 141 9.24 -18.34 0.97
CA SER A 141 8.14 -17.68 1.68
C SER A 141 8.65 -16.99 2.93
N VAL A 142 8.14 -15.79 3.19
CA VAL A 142 8.35 -15.04 4.43
C VAL A 142 7.03 -14.87 5.16
N SER A 143 7.06 -14.79 6.49
CA SER A 143 5.86 -14.61 7.31
C SER A 143 5.98 -13.33 8.14
N SER A 144 4.86 -12.64 8.28
CA SER A 144 4.69 -11.51 9.18
C SER A 144 3.40 -11.67 9.97
N LYS A 145 3.07 -10.69 10.83
CA LYS A 145 1.77 -10.64 11.51
C LYS A 145 0.58 -10.55 10.55
N ASN A 146 0.79 -10.17 9.28
CA ASN A 146 -0.25 -10.12 8.26
C ASN A 146 -0.30 -11.38 7.36
N GLY A 147 0.42 -12.43 7.70
CA GLY A 147 0.37 -13.73 7.00
C GLY A 147 1.67 -14.08 6.28
N THR A 148 1.58 -15.09 5.41
CA THR A 148 2.74 -15.64 4.70
C THR A 148 2.69 -15.26 3.23
N TYR A 149 3.82 -14.77 2.72
CA TYR A 149 3.97 -14.19 1.40
C TYR A 149 5.14 -14.84 0.65
N ARG A 150 5.08 -14.81 -0.68
CA ARG A 150 6.23 -15.15 -1.53
C ARG A 150 6.14 -14.42 -2.86
N VAL A 151 7.30 -14.16 -3.47
CA VAL A 151 7.38 -13.77 -4.88
C VAL A 151 7.61 -15.02 -5.72
N ARG A 152 6.90 -15.15 -6.84
CA ARG A 152 7.12 -16.25 -7.80
C ARG A 152 7.33 -15.69 -9.19
N ARG A 153 8.35 -16.20 -9.90
CA ARG A 153 8.43 -16.04 -11.35
C ARG A 153 7.27 -16.82 -11.97
N LYS A 154 6.37 -16.13 -12.65
CA LYS A 154 5.17 -16.69 -13.27
C LYS A 154 4.75 -15.74 -14.39
N ASP A 155 4.81 -16.23 -15.62
CA ASP A 155 4.37 -15.45 -16.77
C ASP A 155 2.83 -15.41 -16.79
N THR A 156 2.30 -14.19 -16.80
CA THR A 156 0.87 -13.88 -16.85
C THR A 156 0.62 -12.83 -17.93
N SER A 157 -0.64 -12.56 -18.26
CA SER A 157 -0.97 -11.44 -19.16
C SER A 157 -0.68 -10.05 -18.56
N LYS A 158 -0.25 -9.97 -17.29
CA LYS A 158 -0.05 -8.72 -16.54
C LYS A 158 1.32 -8.59 -15.86
N GLY A 159 2.26 -9.50 -16.12
CA GLY A 159 3.57 -9.51 -15.46
C GLY A 159 4.31 -10.83 -15.61
N ASN A 160 5.62 -10.81 -15.32
CA ASN A 160 6.49 -11.98 -15.28
C ASN A 160 6.81 -12.46 -13.84
N TYR A 161 6.31 -11.73 -12.85
CA TYR A 161 6.33 -12.11 -11.44
C TYR A 161 4.95 -11.89 -10.82
N VAL A 162 4.67 -12.64 -9.77
CA VAL A 162 3.51 -12.45 -8.89
C VAL A 162 3.95 -12.38 -7.44
N LEU A 163 3.32 -11.49 -6.68
CA LEU A 163 3.28 -11.58 -5.22
C LEU A 163 2.09 -12.46 -4.85
N GLU A 164 2.33 -13.50 -4.06
CA GLU A 164 1.30 -14.40 -3.55
C GLU A 164 1.24 -14.32 -2.03
N ARG A 165 0.04 -14.45 -1.49
CA ARG A 165 -0.23 -14.60 -0.05
C ARG A 165 -0.96 -15.91 0.19
N LYS A 166 -0.59 -16.61 1.26
CA LYS A 166 -1.29 -17.82 1.69
C LYS A 166 -2.59 -17.45 2.41
N ASP A 167 -3.70 -18.05 2.01
CA ASP A 167 -5.01 -17.87 2.65
C ASP A 167 -5.20 -18.76 3.89
N THR A 168 -6.37 -18.70 4.50
CA THR A 168 -6.71 -19.47 5.72
C THR A 168 -6.79 -20.98 5.48
N ASN A 169 -6.97 -21.42 4.23
CA ASN A 169 -7.00 -22.83 3.85
C ASN A 169 -5.59 -23.35 3.49
N GLY A 170 -4.58 -22.48 3.55
CA GLY A 170 -3.21 -22.79 3.19
C GLY A 170 -2.91 -22.69 1.69
N GLU A 171 -3.84 -22.17 0.88
CA GLU A 171 -3.67 -22.00 -0.56
C GLU A 171 -2.99 -20.68 -0.90
N TRP A 172 -2.13 -20.70 -1.91
CA TRP A 172 -1.49 -19.48 -2.42
C TRP A 172 -2.45 -18.72 -3.34
N LYS A 173 -2.76 -17.48 -2.98
CA LYS A 173 -3.60 -16.56 -3.76
C LYS A 173 -2.75 -15.42 -4.29
N VAL A 174 -3.00 -15.01 -5.54
CA VAL A 174 -2.25 -13.92 -6.18
C VAL A 174 -2.73 -12.60 -5.60
N CYS A 175 -1.81 -11.78 -5.09
CA CYS A 175 -2.11 -10.40 -4.70
C CYS A 175 -2.06 -9.48 -5.92
N HIS A 176 -0.94 -9.47 -6.62
CA HIS A 176 -0.77 -8.75 -7.88
C HIS A 176 0.31 -9.42 -8.74
N ALA A 177 0.20 -9.23 -10.06
CA ALA A 177 1.31 -9.46 -10.99
C ALA A 177 2.05 -8.15 -11.23
N PHE A 178 3.31 -8.23 -11.60
CA PHE A 178 4.12 -7.06 -11.96
C PHE A 178 5.24 -7.43 -12.93
N TYR A 179 5.75 -6.41 -13.63
CA TYR A 179 6.96 -6.53 -14.42
C TYR A 179 8.15 -6.04 -13.59
N ASN A 180 9.25 -6.79 -13.62
CA ASN A 180 10.54 -6.31 -13.10
C ASN A 180 11.17 -5.32 -14.10
N ARG A 181 10.52 -4.17 -14.31
CA ARG A 181 10.97 -3.06 -15.14
C ARG A 181 10.78 -1.78 -14.36
N MET A 182 11.84 -0.98 -14.31
CA MET A 182 11.81 0.35 -13.70
C MET A 182 10.75 1.21 -14.39
N ILE A 183 9.99 1.94 -13.59
CA ILE A 183 9.14 3.04 -14.03
C ILE A 183 9.54 4.32 -13.31
N ASP A 184 9.12 5.46 -13.87
CA ASP A 184 9.33 6.79 -13.31
C ASP A 184 8.00 7.43 -12.88
N GLU A 185 8.08 8.67 -12.40
CA GLU A 185 6.93 9.45 -11.97
C GLU A 185 5.92 9.75 -13.09
N ILE A 186 6.33 9.73 -14.37
CA ILE A 186 5.42 9.93 -15.50
C ILE A 186 4.43 8.76 -15.52
N VAL A 187 4.95 7.53 -15.44
CA VAL A 187 4.10 6.33 -15.39
C VAL A 187 3.25 6.32 -14.12
N VAL A 188 3.79 6.74 -12.97
CA VAL A 188 3.01 6.83 -11.72
C VAL A 188 1.83 7.79 -11.85
N ASN A 189 2.03 8.96 -12.47
CA ASN A 189 0.95 9.91 -12.75
C ASN A 189 -0.08 9.35 -13.75
N ASP A 190 0.35 8.57 -14.73
CA ASP A 190 -0.56 7.84 -15.63
C ASP A 190 -1.40 6.80 -14.88
N VAL A 191 -0.85 6.13 -13.86
CA VAL A 191 -1.62 5.23 -12.98
C VAL A 191 -2.68 6.02 -12.22
N GLN A 192 -2.32 7.15 -11.60
CA GLN A 192 -3.29 8.03 -10.94
C GLN A 192 -4.42 8.42 -11.90
N LYS A 193 -4.07 8.88 -13.11
CA LYS A 193 -5.04 9.29 -14.13
C LYS A 193 -6.03 8.17 -14.46
N ARG A 194 -5.55 6.94 -14.71
CA ARG A 194 -6.43 5.78 -14.95
C ARG A 194 -7.32 5.48 -13.76
N VAL A 195 -6.79 5.56 -12.55
CA VAL A 195 -7.59 5.31 -11.33
C VAL A 195 -8.71 6.35 -11.17
N VAL A 196 -8.47 7.60 -11.55
CA VAL A 196 -9.46 8.68 -11.51
C VAL A 196 -10.49 8.52 -12.63
N GLU A 197 -10.06 8.27 -13.87
CA GLU A 197 -10.89 8.40 -15.07
C GLU A 197 -11.52 7.09 -15.57
N ASP A 198 -10.86 5.94 -15.39
CA ASP A 198 -11.31 4.67 -15.99
C ASP A 198 -12.59 4.17 -15.31
N GLU A 199 -13.59 3.82 -16.11
CA GLU A 199 -14.88 3.32 -15.61
C GLU A 199 -14.73 2.03 -14.80
N LYS A 200 -13.72 1.21 -15.10
CA LYS A 200 -13.41 -0.04 -14.38
C LYS A 200 -12.69 0.20 -13.06
N SER A 201 -12.23 1.41 -12.79
CA SER A 201 -11.67 1.77 -11.49
C SER A 201 -12.76 1.64 -10.42
N ILE A 202 -12.44 0.93 -9.34
CA ILE A 202 -13.33 0.87 -8.17
C ILE A 202 -13.11 2.05 -7.22
N PHE A 203 -11.99 2.77 -7.36
CA PHE A 203 -11.59 3.84 -6.46
C PHE A 203 -12.16 5.20 -6.85
N ASN A 204 -12.89 5.30 -7.96
CA ASN A 204 -13.64 6.50 -8.34
C ASN A 204 -15.17 6.35 -8.13
N LYS A 205 -15.62 5.30 -7.43
CA LYS A 205 -17.06 4.99 -7.26
C LYS A 205 -17.62 5.40 -5.89
N GLY A 206 -16.77 5.48 -4.88
CA GLY A 206 -17.17 5.85 -3.52
C GLY A 206 -15.97 5.85 -2.57
N PRO A 207 -16.09 6.50 -1.41
CA PRO A 207 -14.98 6.61 -0.48
C PRO A 207 -14.69 5.26 0.17
N ILE A 208 -13.39 4.97 0.33
CA ILE A 208 -12.89 3.83 1.07
C ILE A 208 -11.65 4.26 1.87
N ALA A 209 -11.58 3.81 3.12
CA ALA A 209 -10.38 3.88 3.95
C ALA A 209 -10.11 2.51 4.58
N VAL A 210 -8.86 2.05 4.54
CA VAL A 210 -8.42 0.77 5.09
C VAL A 210 -7.15 0.97 5.90
N LYS A 211 -7.09 0.37 7.09
CA LYS A 211 -5.89 0.43 7.94
C LYS A 211 -5.74 -0.86 8.73
N LEU A 212 -4.50 -1.32 8.89
CA LEU A 212 -4.23 -2.46 9.74
C LEU A 212 -4.42 -2.09 11.22
N THR A 213 -4.77 -3.10 12.00
CA THR A 213 -4.86 -3.05 13.46
C THR A 213 -4.05 -4.21 14.02
N ASN A 214 -3.77 -4.18 15.33
CA ASN A 214 -3.03 -5.25 16.00
C ASN A 214 -3.69 -6.65 15.87
N SER A 215 -4.99 -6.70 15.57
CA SER A 215 -5.79 -7.92 15.46
C SER A 215 -6.30 -8.22 14.05
N GLY A 216 -6.00 -7.36 13.06
CA GLY A 216 -6.40 -7.54 11.67
C GLY A 216 -6.46 -6.22 10.92
N HIS A 217 -7.65 -5.82 10.45
CA HIS A 217 -7.83 -4.54 9.74
C HIS A 217 -9.26 -4.04 9.82
N VAL A 218 -9.41 -2.73 9.62
CA VAL A 218 -10.71 -2.07 9.47
C VAL A 218 -10.83 -1.49 8.07
N SER A 219 -12.02 -1.52 7.51
CA SER A 219 -12.37 -0.93 6.22
C SER A 219 -13.65 -0.12 6.36
N LEU A 220 -13.60 1.15 5.97
CA LEU A 220 -14.70 2.08 6.10
C LEU A 220 -15.11 2.57 4.71
N THR A 221 -16.39 2.45 4.39
CA THR A 221 -17.05 3.16 3.28
C THR A 221 -18.03 4.17 3.85
N ASN A 222 -18.63 5.04 3.03
CA ASN A 222 -19.69 5.96 3.46
C ASN A 222 -20.98 5.26 3.92
N THR A 223 -21.09 3.95 3.71
CA THR A 223 -22.31 3.16 4.02
C THR A 223 -22.07 2.05 5.04
N SER A 224 -20.81 1.67 5.30
CA SER A 224 -20.53 0.57 6.22
C SER A 224 -19.13 0.61 6.82
N LEU A 225 -19.04 0.08 8.04
CA LEU A 225 -17.78 -0.32 8.66
C LEU A 225 -17.65 -1.84 8.59
N THR A 226 -16.50 -2.31 8.10
CA THR A 226 -16.11 -3.72 8.10
C THR A 226 -14.87 -3.91 8.95
N GLU A 227 -14.94 -4.83 9.90
CA GLU A 227 -13.85 -5.17 10.81
C GLU A 227 -13.45 -6.63 10.58
N MET A 228 -12.15 -6.85 10.37
CA MET A 228 -11.55 -8.17 10.33
C MET A 228 -10.70 -8.34 11.58
N ILE A 229 -11.13 -9.20 12.50
CA ILE A 229 -10.48 -9.41 13.81
C ILE A 229 -10.19 -10.91 13.95
N HIS A 230 -8.92 -11.29 14.02
CA HIS A 230 -8.47 -12.68 14.13
C HIS A 230 -9.15 -13.62 13.12
N GLY A 231 -9.29 -13.17 11.87
CA GLY A 231 -9.91 -13.92 10.78
C GLY A 231 -11.44 -13.91 10.76
N LYS A 232 -12.10 -13.29 11.75
CA LYS A 232 -13.56 -13.11 11.77
C LYS A 232 -13.94 -11.76 11.19
N LYS A 233 -14.88 -11.78 10.24
CA LYS A 233 -15.41 -10.58 9.59
C LYS A 233 -16.73 -10.16 10.27
N ALA A 234 -16.78 -8.91 10.72
CA ALA A 234 -18.01 -8.24 11.12
C ALA A 234 -18.26 -7.06 10.18
N LYS A 235 -19.49 -6.86 9.74
CA LYS A 235 -19.89 -5.70 8.91
C LYS A 235 -21.15 -5.09 9.50
N ARG A 236 -21.17 -3.76 9.62
CA ARG A 236 -22.35 -3.00 10.02
C ARG A 236 -22.56 -1.79 9.11
N GLU A 237 -23.81 -1.44 8.88
CA GLU A 237 -24.18 -0.20 8.22
C GLU A 237 -23.93 0.99 9.15
N ILE A 238 -23.69 2.16 8.56
CA ILE A 238 -23.44 3.40 9.29
C ILE A 238 -24.19 4.56 8.65
N THR A 239 -24.49 5.58 9.44
CA THR A 239 -25.00 6.87 8.96
C THR A 239 -23.85 7.78 8.48
N GLU A 240 -24.19 8.88 7.84
CA GLU A 240 -23.21 9.89 7.42
C GLU A 240 -22.46 10.52 8.61
N ASP A 241 -23.17 10.81 9.72
CA ASP A 241 -22.53 11.36 10.92
C ASP A 241 -21.54 10.37 11.53
N GLN A 242 -21.92 9.09 11.59
CA GLN A 242 -21.02 8.01 12.02
C GLN A 242 -19.82 7.86 11.10
N TYR A 243 -19.98 8.08 9.79
CA TYR A 243 -18.85 8.02 8.85
C TYR A 243 -17.77 9.06 9.17
N LYS A 244 -18.15 10.32 9.41
CA LYS A 244 -17.21 11.40 9.77
C LYS A 244 -16.48 11.09 11.09
N GLU A 245 -17.22 10.66 12.11
CA GLU A 245 -16.66 10.28 13.41
C GLU A 245 -15.69 9.08 13.29
N LEU A 246 -16.09 8.03 12.56
CA LEU A 246 -15.26 6.84 12.38
C LEU A 246 -14.02 7.12 11.55
N LEU A 247 -14.11 8.01 10.55
CA LEU A 247 -12.98 8.41 9.74
C LEU A 247 -11.90 9.10 10.59
N TYR A 248 -12.31 9.97 11.51
CA TYR A 248 -11.39 10.61 12.46
C TYR A 248 -10.86 9.60 13.50
N THR A 249 -11.74 8.89 14.19
CA THR A 249 -11.33 8.01 15.31
C THR A 249 -10.50 6.81 14.89
N LEU A 250 -10.80 6.20 13.73
CA LEU A 250 -10.10 4.99 13.27
C LEU A 250 -8.91 5.30 12.36
N PHE A 251 -8.94 6.40 11.61
CA PHE A 251 -7.94 6.71 10.58
C PHE A 251 -7.19 8.02 10.81
N ALA A 252 -7.56 8.81 11.82
CA ALA A 252 -7.02 10.14 12.10
C ALA A 252 -7.16 11.10 10.90
N ILE A 253 -8.25 10.95 10.13
CA ILE A 253 -8.57 11.81 9.00
C ILE A 253 -9.77 12.68 9.36
N GLU A 254 -9.58 13.98 9.29
CA GLU A 254 -10.63 15.00 9.38
C GLU A 254 -10.97 15.46 7.94
N LEU A 255 -12.27 15.59 7.65
CA LEU A 255 -12.79 16.02 6.34
C LEU A 255 -12.99 17.53 6.29
#